data_AF-A0A1M7J5X5-F1
#
_entry.id   AF-A0A1M7J5X5-F1
#
_cell.length_a   1.000
_cell.length_b   1.000
_cell.length_c   1.000
_cell.angle_alpha   90.00
_cell.angle_beta   90.00
_cell.angle_gamma   90.00
#
_symmetry.space_group_name_H-M   'P 1'
#
loop_
_entity.id
_entity.type
_entity.pdbx_description
1 polymer ?
#
loop_
_entity_poly.entity_id
_entity_poly.type
_entity_poly.pdbx_seq_one_letter_code
_entity_poly.pdbx_strand_id
1 'polypeptide(L)'
;MKTNTQTVLKITNILSWIIFIGLCIQTGAISFSYLVSIFMNPIGSENINLGLNLSELYKNSIPYYSILILLMVLISGLKAYIFYFIIKIFMKINLVNPFSKEIYSLIIKISAVALTIGILAIIGEKYCEWLLNENIHLPMLNLEQYIGGKSEFLFMAAIIFVIAQIFKRGIEIQAENELTI
;
A
#
# COMPACT_ATOMS: atom_id res chain seq x y z
N MET A 1 -34.09 8.78 9.27
CA MET A 1 -33.51 8.44 7.95
C MET A 1 -32.67 7.17 8.14
N LYS A 2 -33.22 5.98 7.85
CA LYS A 2 -32.47 4.71 7.97
C LYS A 2 -31.48 4.63 6.82
N THR A 3 -30.27 5.18 7.01
CA THR A 3 -29.15 4.88 6.12
C THR A 3 -28.88 3.38 6.24
N ASN A 4 -29.12 2.67 5.13
CA ASN A 4 -28.98 1.23 5.06
C ASN A 4 -27.48 0.88 5.18
N THR A 5 -27.00 0.53 6.37
CA THR A 5 -25.59 0.15 6.64
C THR A 5 -25.05 -0.85 5.61
N GLN A 6 -25.92 -1.73 5.09
CA GLN A 6 -25.58 -2.68 4.03
C GLN A 6 -25.25 -2.00 2.70
N THR A 7 -25.94 -0.90 2.37
CA THR A 7 -25.65 -0.10 1.18
C THR A 7 -24.27 0.56 1.29
N VAL A 8 -23.94 1.13 2.45
CA VAL A 8 -22.62 1.74 2.68
C VAL A 8 -21.52 0.69 2.52
N LEU A 9 -21.67 -0.48 3.15
CA LEU A 9 -20.69 -1.58 3.03
C LEU A 9 -20.52 -2.07 1.59
N LYS A 10 -21.61 -2.19 0.83
CA LYS A 10 -21.55 -2.57 -0.60
C LYS A 10 -20.79 -1.53 -1.43
N ILE A 11 -21.08 -0.25 -1.23
CA ILE A 11 -20.40 0.85 -1.94
C ILE A 11 -18.91 0.84 -1.62
N THR A 12 -18.54 0.76 -0.33
CA THR A 12 -17.13 0.72 0.08
C THR A 12 -16.40 -0.52 -0.45
N ASN A 13 -17.07 -1.67 -0.52
CA ASN A 13 -16.49 -2.88 -1.12
C ASN A 13 -16.20 -2.69 -2.62
N ILE A 14 -17.15 -2.13 -3.39
CA ILE A 14 -16.95 -1.83 -4.82
C ILE A 14 -15.77 -0.86 -5.01
N LEU A 15 -15.72 0.21 -4.21
CA LEU A 15 -14.60 1.16 -4.24
C LEU A 15 -13.26 0.49 -3.92
N SER A 16 -13.25 -0.44 -2.96
CA SER A 16 -12.04 -1.19 -2.58
C SER A 16 -11.52 -2.04 -3.74
N TRP A 17 -12.41 -2.68 -4.51
CA TRP A 17 -12.05 -3.42 -5.72
C TRP A 17 -11.48 -2.52 -6.82
N ILE A 18 -12.09 -1.36 -7.05
CA ILE A 18 -11.61 -0.40 -8.05
C ILE A 18 -10.18 0.06 -7.71
N ILE A 19 -9.94 0.43 -6.46
CA ILE A 19 -8.61 0.87 -6.00
C ILE A 19 -7.59 -0.28 -6.08
N PHE A 20 -7.98 -1.49 -5.67
CA PHE A 20 -7.13 -2.67 -5.77
C PHE A 20 -6.65 -2.92 -7.21
N ILE A 21 -7.58 -2.93 -8.17
CA ILE A 21 -7.27 -3.15 -9.59
C ILE A 21 -6.36 -2.03 -10.11
N GLY A 22 -6.65 -0.77 -9.78
CA GLY A 22 -5.81 0.37 -10.15
C GLY A 22 -4.37 0.25 -9.66
N LEU A 23 -4.16 -0.15 -8.40
CA LEU A 23 -2.83 -0.35 -7.82
C LEU A 23 -2.10 -1.55 -8.45
N CYS A 24 -2.80 -2.62 -8.79
CA CYS A 24 -2.23 -3.75 -9.52
C CYS A 24 -1.74 -3.34 -10.91
N ILE A 25 -2.56 -2.56 -11.65
CA ILE A 25 -2.16 -2.00 -12.96
C ILE A 25 -0.95 -1.09 -12.79
N GLN A 26 -0.95 -0.21 -11.79
CA GLN A 26 0.18 0.70 -11.51
C GLN A 26 1.49 -0.07 -11.24
N THR A 27 1.41 -1.09 -10.40
CA THR A 27 2.56 -1.95 -10.05
C THR A 27 3.06 -2.72 -11.26
N GLY A 28 2.15 -3.28 -12.05
CA GLY A 28 2.47 -3.97 -13.31
C GLY A 28 3.13 -3.05 -14.33
N ALA A 29 2.62 -1.82 -14.51
CA ALA A 29 3.21 -0.84 -15.41
C ALA A 29 4.65 -0.49 -15.04
N ILE A 30 4.91 -0.16 -13.76
CA ILE A 30 6.28 0.15 -13.29
C ILE A 30 7.21 -1.04 -13.51
N SER A 31 6.75 -2.24 -13.15
CA SER A 31 7.55 -3.47 -13.26
C SER A 31 7.87 -3.80 -14.72
N PHE A 32 6.89 -3.66 -15.62
CA PHE A 32 7.07 -3.90 -17.04
C PHE A 32 8.02 -2.88 -17.67
N SER A 33 7.84 -1.59 -17.38
CA SER A 33 8.72 -0.52 -17.87
C SER A 33 10.16 -0.73 -17.42
N TYR A 34 10.38 -1.21 -16.19
CA TYR A 34 11.70 -1.59 -15.69
C TYR A 34 12.33 -2.74 -16.47
N LEU A 35 11.57 -3.82 -16.71
CA LEU A 35 12.06 -4.96 -17.49
C LEU A 35 12.44 -4.54 -18.91
N VAL A 36 11.62 -3.70 -19.55
CA VAL A 36 11.94 -3.14 -20.87
C VAL A 36 13.21 -2.30 -20.81
N SER A 37 13.36 -1.46 -19.77
CA SER A 37 14.53 -0.59 -19.58
C SER A 37 15.84 -1.36 -19.50
N ILE A 38 15.85 -2.46 -18.75
CA ILE A 38 17.06 -3.26 -18.49
C ILE A 38 17.36 -4.25 -19.62
N PHE A 39 16.35 -4.90 -20.19
CA PHE A 39 16.55 -6.03 -21.11
C PHE A 39 16.38 -5.70 -22.59
N MET A 40 15.66 -4.62 -22.93
CA MET A 40 15.32 -4.31 -24.32
C MET A 40 15.87 -2.95 -24.77
N ASN A 41 15.45 -1.87 -24.10
CA ASN A 41 15.78 -0.52 -24.54
C ASN A 41 15.71 0.48 -23.38
N PRO A 42 16.73 1.34 -23.18
CA PRO A 42 16.72 2.40 -22.18
C PRO A 42 15.54 3.39 -22.30
N ILE A 43 14.83 3.46 -23.43
CA ILE A 43 13.59 4.24 -23.59
C ILE A 43 12.54 3.89 -22.52
N GLY A 44 12.54 2.66 -21.99
CA GLY A 44 11.64 2.28 -20.90
C GLY A 44 11.77 3.15 -19.63
N SER A 45 12.91 3.83 -19.46
CA SER A 45 13.17 4.72 -18.34
C SER A 45 12.59 6.13 -18.53
N GLU A 46 12.18 6.48 -19.76
CA GLU A 46 11.66 7.81 -20.10
C GLU A 46 10.18 7.98 -19.74
N ASN A 47 9.41 6.88 -19.63
CA ASN A 47 8.00 6.91 -19.23
C ASN A 47 7.62 5.64 -18.47
N ILE A 48 8.00 5.59 -17.19
CA ILE A 48 7.86 4.39 -16.37
C ILE A 48 6.39 4.14 -16.02
N ASN A 49 5.71 5.20 -15.58
CA ASN A 49 4.28 5.24 -15.32
C ASN A 49 3.85 6.70 -15.19
N LEU A 50 2.68 7.07 -15.72
CA LEU A 50 2.14 8.44 -15.70
C LEU A 50 3.16 9.55 -16.07
N GLY A 51 4.07 9.28 -17.01
CA GLY A 51 5.06 10.26 -17.47
C GLY A 51 6.27 10.44 -16.54
N LEU A 52 6.49 9.56 -15.57
CA LEU A 52 7.71 9.59 -14.75
C LEU A 52 8.94 9.23 -15.61
N ASN A 53 9.79 10.22 -15.84
CA ASN A 53 11.05 10.08 -16.58
C ASN A 53 12.23 9.96 -15.60
N LEU A 54 12.87 8.79 -15.57
CA LEU A 54 14.10 8.52 -14.81
C LEU A 54 15.27 8.17 -15.73
N SER A 55 15.23 8.59 -17.00
CA SER A 55 16.28 8.31 -17.98
C SER A 55 17.63 8.89 -17.59
N GLU A 56 17.64 10.03 -16.90
CA GLU A 56 18.86 10.64 -16.37
C GLU A 56 19.47 9.78 -15.27
N LEU A 57 18.65 9.28 -14.32
CA LEU A 57 19.11 8.36 -13.29
C LEU A 57 19.63 7.04 -13.89
N TYR A 58 18.93 6.52 -14.91
CA TYR A 58 19.35 5.32 -15.64
C TYR A 58 20.73 5.51 -16.29
N LYS A 59 20.95 6.65 -16.95
CA LYS A 59 22.23 6.99 -17.61
C LYS A 59 23.36 7.19 -16.60
N ASN A 60 23.06 7.80 -15.45
CA ASN A 60 24.04 8.02 -14.39
C ASN A 60 24.47 6.71 -13.72
N SER A 61 23.52 5.86 -13.32
CA SER A 61 23.82 4.61 -12.63
C SER A 61 22.65 3.64 -12.67
N ILE A 62 22.83 2.53 -13.39
CA ILE A 62 21.86 1.42 -13.46
C ILE A 62 21.53 0.88 -12.05
N PRO A 63 22.51 0.61 -11.15
CA PRO A 63 22.20 0.20 -9.79
C PRO A 63 21.30 1.18 -9.05
N TYR A 64 21.54 2.49 -9.19
CA TYR A 64 20.76 3.48 -8.46
C TYR A 64 19.32 3.56 -8.97
N TYR A 65 19.16 3.47 -10.28
CA TYR A 65 17.87 3.33 -10.95
C TYR A 65 17.12 2.07 -10.50
N SER A 66 17.79 0.91 -10.48
CA SER A 66 17.19 -0.37 -10.08
C SER A 66 16.69 -0.37 -8.64
N ILE A 67 17.47 0.20 -7.70
CA ILE A 67 17.07 0.30 -6.29
C ILE A 67 15.80 1.15 -6.14
N LEU A 68 15.77 2.31 -6.82
CA LEU A 68 14.63 3.22 -6.76
C LEU A 68 13.35 2.56 -7.29
N ILE A 69 13.45 1.89 -8.44
CA ILE A 69 12.31 1.21 -9.05
C ILE A 69 11.83 0.04 -8.21
N LEU A 70 12.74 -0.77 -7.67
CA LEU A 70 12.37 -1.86 -6.78
C LEU A 70 11.59 -1.35 -5.57
N LEU A 71 12.02 -0.21 -5.01
CA LEU A 71 11.30 0.42 -3.90
C LEU A 71 9.89 0.87 -4.31
N MET A 72 9.74 1.47 -5.49
CA MET A 72 8.43 1.88 -6.01
C MET A 72 7.49 0.68 -6.21
N VAL A 73 7.99 -0.41 -6.80
CA VAL A 73 7.22 -1.65 -7.02
C VAL A 73 6.81 -2.28 -5.69
N LEU A 74 7.72 -2.32 -4.70
CA LEU A 74 7.42 -2.83 -3.38
C LEU A 74 6.35 -1.99 -2.68
N ILE A 75 6.48 -0.66 -2.69
CA ILE A 75 5.49 0.23 -2.06
C ILE A 75 4.12 0.10 -2.75
N SER A 76 4.06 0.13 -4.08
CA SER A 76 2.79 0.01 -4.82
C SER A 76 2.15 -1.37 -4.63
N GLY A 77 2.95 -2.44 -4.62
CA GLY A 77 2.49 -3.80 -4.36
C GLY A 77 1.94 -3.97 -2.94
N LEU A 78 2.59 -3.39 -1.93
CA LEU A 78 2.10 -3.41 -0.55
C LEU A 78 0.81 -2.60 -0.39
N LYS A 79 0.66 -1.47 -1.09
CA LYS A 79 -0.61 -0.72 -1.15
C LYS A 79 -1.73 -1.61 -1.70
N ALA A 80 -1.49 -2.32 -2.81
CA ALA A 80 -2.46 -3.28 -3.35
C ALA A 80 -2.78 -4.40 -2.34
N TYR A 81 -1.77 -4.86 -1.60
CA TYR A 81 -1.95 -5.91 -0.60
C TYR A 81 -2.83 -5.50 0.59
N ILE A 82 -2.79 -4.22 1.01
CA ILE A 82 -3.76 -3.67 1.98
C ILE A 82 -5.19 -3.81 1.44
N PHE A 83 -5.44 -3.38 0.21
CA PHE A 83 -6.78 -3.45 -0.37
C PHE A 83 -7.27 -4.88 -0.57
N TYR A 84 -6.37 -5.82 -0.88
CA TYR A 84 -6.69 -7.24 -0.88
C TYR A 84 -7.19 -7.73 0.49
N PHE A 85 -6.57 -7.31 1.59
CA PHE A 85 -7.07 -7.64 2.93
C PHE A 85 -8.40 -6.96 3.25
N ILE A 86 -8.60 -5.71 2.83
CA ILE A 86 -9.88 -5.01 2.97
C ILE A 86 -11.00 -5.75 2.24
N ILE A 87 -10.77 -6.19 1.00
CA ILE A 87 -11.72 -7.02 0.24
C ILE A 87 -12.02 -8.32 0.99
N LYS A 88 -11.01 -8.99 1.54
CA LYS A 88 -11.21 -10.20 2.36
C LYS A 88 -12.06 -9.94 3.60
N ILE A 89 -11.92 -8.77 4.24
CA ILE A 89 -12.79 -8.38 5.36
C ILE A 89 -14.24 -8.32 4.86
N PHE A 90 -14.52 -7.63 3.74
CA PHE A 90 -15.88 -7.55 3.18
C PHE A 90 -16.46 -8.92 2.80
N MET A 91 -15.64 -9.87 2.36
CA MET A 91 -16.09 -11.22 2.04
C MET A 91 -16.41 -12.07 3.27
N LYS A 92 -15.79 -11.77 4.42
CA LYS A 92 -15.87 -12.60 5.64
C LYS A 92 -16.70 -11.97 6.76
N ILE A 93 -16.96 -10.68 6.71
CA ILE A 93 -17.62 -9.96 7.80
C ILE A 93 -19.08 -10.41 7.93
N ASN A 94 -19.45 -10.84 9.14
CA ASN A 94 -20.83 -11.12 9.51
C ASN A 94 -21.31 -10.00 10.44
N LEU A 95 -22.26 -9.18 9.99
CA LEU A 95 -22.75 -8.06 10.80
C LEU A 95 -23.55 -8.48 12.04
N VAL A 96 -24.02 -9.73 12.09
CA VAL A 96 -24.66 -10.29 13.29
C VAL A 96 -23.62 -10.63 14.35
N ASN A 97 -22.45 -11.13 13.92
CA ASN A 97 -21.32 -11.41 14.80
C ASN A 97 -19.99 -10.90 14.20
N PRO A 98 -19.69 -9.59 14.34
CA PRO A 98 -18.60 -8.95 13.61
C PRO A 98 -17.21 -9.22 14.21
N PHE A 99 -17.12 -9.63 15.47
CA PHE A 99 -15.86 -9.85 16.18
C PHE A 99 -15.40 -11.30 16.03
N SER A 100 -14.70 -11.59 14.93
CA SER A 100 -14.11 -12.91 14.71
C SER A 100 -12.59 -12.86 14.67
N LYS A 101 -11.94 -13.96 15.07
CA LYS A 101 -10.48 -14.13 14.96
C LYS A 101 -9.97 -13.90 13.53
N GLU A 102 -10.78 -14.26 12.54
CA GLU A 102 -10.44 -14.07 11.13
C GLU A 102 -10.37 -12.58 10.75
N ILE A 103 -11.38 -11.79 11.14
CA ILE A 103 -11.40 -10.35 10.87
C ILE A 103 -10.28 -9.65 11.64
N TYR A 104 -10.06 -9.99 12.91
CA TYR A 104 -8.92 -9.50 13.70
C TYR A 104 -7.58 -9.76 12.98
N SER A 105 -7.37 -10.99 12.48
CA SER A 105 -6.15 -11.35 11.77
C SER A 105 -5.94 -10.52 10.49
N LEU A 106 -7.01 -10.12 9.80
CA LEU A 106 -6.91 -9.25 8.63
C LEU A 106 -6.59 -7.81 9.03
N ILE A 107 -7.23 -7.26 10.06
CA ILE A 107 -6.99 -5.89 10.54
C ILE A 107 -5.54 -5.73 11.02
N ILE A 108 -5.02 -6.69 11.81
CA ILE A 108 -3.63 -6.61 12.30
C ILE A 108 -2.62 -6.71 11.16
N LYS A 109 -2.91 -7.51 10.11
CA LYS A 109 -2.07 -7.58 8.90
C LYS A 109 -2.08 -6.26 8.14
N ILE A 110 -3.23 -5.59 8.02
CA ILE A 110 -3.30 -4.27 7.38
C ILE A 110 -2.43 -3.26 8.15
N SER A 111 -2.52 -3.23 9.48
CA SER A 111 -1.66 -2.36 10.31
C SER A 111 -0.17 -2.64 10.09
N ALA A 112 0.23 -3.91 10.10
CA ALA A 112 1.63 -4.30 9.88
C ALA A 112 2.12 -3.90 8.49
N VAL A 113 1.32 -4.11 7.44
CA VAL A 113 1.66 -3.70 6.06
C VAL A 113 1.75 -2.18 5.95
N ALA A 114 0.83 -1.43 6.56
CA ALA A 114 0.87 0.02 6.59
C ALA A 114 2.15 0.54 7.26
N LEU A 115 2.57 -0.09 8.37
CA LEU A 115 3.82 0.26 9.05
C LEU A 115 5.02 0.05 8.14
N THR A 116 5.07 -1.09 7.45
CA THR A 116 6.13 -1.40 6.48
C THR A 116 6.18 -0.38 5.35
N ILE A 117 5.03 0.03 4.80
CA ILE A 117 4.99 1.08 3.77
C ILE A 117 5.55 2.40 4.31
N GLY A 118 5.17 2.80 5.52
CA GLY A 118 5.68 4.03 6.15
C GLY A 118 7.20 4.02 6.33
N ILE A 119 7.77 2.88 6.75
CA ILE A 119 9.23 2.70 6.87
C ILE A 119 9.91 2.74 5.50
N LEU A 120 9.36 2.05 4.50
CA LEU A 120 9.90 2.05 3.14
C LEU A 120 9.85 3.45 2.50
N ALA A 121 8.81 4.23 2.78
CA ALA A 121 8.71 5.62 2.32
C ALA A 121 9.81 6.50 2.94
N ILE A 122 10.12 6.33 4.24
CA ILE A 122 11.26 7.02 4.88
C ILE A 122 12.57 6.65 4.22
N ILE A 123 12.79 5.35 3.97
CA ILE A 123 14.02 4.87 3.31
C ILE A 123 14.13 5.48 1.91
N GLY A 124 13.04 5.49 1.16
CA GLY A 124 13.02 6.03 -0.20
C GLY A 124 13.25 7.52 -0.28
N GLU A 125 12.65 8.29 0.63
CA GLU A 125 12.89 9.73 0.69
C GLU A 125 14.35 10.03 1.01
N LYS A 126 14.93 9.36 2.02
CA LYS A 126 16.36 9.48 2.34
C LYS A 126 17.26 9.08 1.17
N TYR A 127 16.86 8.04 0.43
CA TYR A 127 17.59 7.59 -0.74
C TYR A 127 17.55 8.64 -1.86
N CYS A 128 16.40 9.25 -2.12
CA CYS A 128 16.27 10.34 -3.08
C CYS A 128 17.05 11.60 -2.65
N GLU A 129 17.01 11.97 -1.36
CA GLU A 129 17.82 13.06 -0.80
C GLU A 129 19.32 12.81 -1.01
N TRP A 130 19.77 11.59 -0.77
CA TRP A 130 21.16 11.21 -1.00
C TRP A 130 21.55 11.34 -2.48
N LEU A 131 20.71 10.87 -3.41
CA LEU A 131 20.96 11.04 -4.85
C LEU A 131 21.02 12.51 -5.28
N LEU A 132 20.18 13.38 -4.70
CA LEU A 132 20.25 14.82 -4.97
C LEU A 132 21.57 15.42 -4.49
N ASN A 133 22.08 15.00 -3.33
CA ASN A 133 23.37 15.47 -2.81
C ASN A 133 24.56 15.04 -3.70
N GLU A 134 24.42 13.96 -4.45
CA GLU A 134 25.38 13.52 -5.48
C GLU A 134 25.23 14.29 -6.81
N ASN A 135 24.44 15.38 -6.84
CA ASN A 135 24.13 16.20 -8.02
C ASN A 135 23.39 15.45 -9.14
N ILE A 136 22.63 14.40 -8.80
CA ILE A 136 21.78 13.69 -9.76
C ILE A 136 20.41 14.37 -9.77
N HIS A 137 19.98 14.88 -10.92
CA HIS A 137 18.65 15.47 -11.05
C HIS A 137 17.56 14.38 -10.98
N LEU A 138 16.54 14.63 -10.14
CA LEU A 138 15.38 13.77 -9.96
C LEU A 138 14.08 14.58 -10.07
N PRO A 139 13.04 14.08 -10.76
CA PRO A 139 11.75 14.75 -10.84
C PRO A 139 10.93 14.58 -9.55
N MET A 140 11.38 15.20 -8.46
CA MET A 140 10.88 14.96 -7.09
C MET A 140 9.36 15.05 -6.94
N LEU A 141 8.71 16.03 -7.58
CA LEU A 141 7.26 16.20 -7.53
C LEU A 141 6.51 14.96 -8.06
N ASN A 142 7.04 14.34 -9.12
CA ASN A 142 6.45 13.15 -9.73
C ASN A 142 6.82 11.87 -8.97
N LEU A 143 7.92 11.85 -8.21
CA LEU A 143 8.33 10.71 -7.39
C LEU A 143 7.50 10.56 -6.10
N GLU A 144 7.02 11.68 -5.54
CA GLU A 144 6.27 11.71 -4.29
C GLU A 144 5.04 10.79 -4.33
N GLN A 145 4.35 10.68 -5.46
CA GLN A 145 3.20 9.78 -5.61
C GLN A 145 3.54 8.28 -5.44
N TYR A 146 4.80 7.90 -5.68
CA TYR A 146 5.26 6.51 -5.64
C TYR A 146 5.95 6.17 -4.32
N ILE A 147 6.79 7.07 -3.81
CA ILE A 147 7.68 6.84 -2.67
C ILE A 147 7.26 7.62 -1.42
N GLY A 148 6.40 8.62 -1.56
CA GLY A 148 5.90 9.44 -0.46
C GLY A 148 4.86 8.74 0.43
N GLY A 149 4.32 9.51 1.37
CA GLY A 149 3.27 9.05 2.29
C GLY A 149 3.78 8.53 3.65
N LYS A 150 5.03 8.80 4.04
CA LYS A 150 5.63 8.27 5.29
C LYS A 150 4.74 8.49 6.51
N SER A 151 4.29 9.72 6.72
CA SER A 151 3.47 10.13 7.86
C SER A 151 2.11 9.48 7.84
N GLU A 152 1.51 9.43 6.66
CA GLU A 152 0.17 8.92 6.38
C GLU A 152 0.10 7.43 6.68
N PHE A 153 1.08 6.66 6.18
CA PHE A 153 1.12 5.22 6.39
C PHE A 153 1.52 4.84 7.82
N LEU A 154 2.43 5.57 8.47
CA LEU A 154 2.75 5.36 9.89
C LEU A 154 1.55 5.67 10.79
N PHE A 155 0.84 6.76 10.52
CA PHE A 155 -0.35 7.14 11.29
C PHE A 155 -1.50 6.15 11.05
N MET A 156 -1.72 5.73 9.80
CA MET A 156 -2.66 4.67 9.46
C MET A 156 -2.32 3.35 10.18
N ALA A 157 -1.04 2.98 10.24
CA ALA A 157 -0.61 1.78 10.96
C ALA A 157 -0.98 1.84 12.45
N ALA A 158 -0.74 2.98 13.10
CA ALA A 158 -1.07 3.20 14.50
C ALA A 158 -2.58 3.13 14.75
N ILE A 159 -3.39 3.82 13.93
CA ILE A 159 -4.86 3.79 14.05
C ILE A 159 -5.39 2.36 13.87
N ILE A 160 -4.97 1.68 12.80
CA ILE A 160 -5.46 0.33 12.50
C ILE A 160 -4.99 -0.67 13.57
N PHE A 161 -3.81 -0.46 14.17
CA PHE A 161 -3.37 -1.25 15.31
C PHE A 161 -4.32 -1.10 16.50
N VAL A 162 -4.69 0.13 16.85
CA VAL A 162 -5.66 0.40 17.94
C VAL A 162 -7.00 -0.27 17.63
N ILE A 163 -7.50 -0.16 16.40
CA ILE A 163 -8.73 -0.86 15.96
C ILE A 163 -8.58 -2.38 16.12
N ALA A 164 -7.43 -2.96 15.75
CA ALA A 164 -7.17 -4.38 15.95
C ALA A 164 -7.24 -4.78 17.42
N GLN A 165 -6.71 -3.98 18.34
CA GLN A 165 -6.80 -4.26 19.78
C GLN A 165 -8.25 -4.19 20.29
N ILE A 166 -9.04 -3.24 19.81
CA ILE A 166 -10.48 -3.16 20.13
C ILE A 166 -11.19 -4.43 19.64
N PHE A 167 -10.91 -4.90 18.42
CA PHE A 167 -11.46 -6.15 17.91
C PHE A 167 -11.06 -7.35 18.75
N LYS A 168 -9.79 -7.43 19.16
CA LYS A 168 -9.31 -8.49 20.05
C LYS A 168 -10.10 -8.51 21.37
N ARG A 169 -10.28 -7.35 21.99
CA ARG A 169 -11.07 -7.24 23.23
C ARG A 169 -12.54 -7.59 23.02
N GLY A 170 -13.12 -7.22 21.88
CA GLY A 170 -14.49 -7.61 21.51
C GLY A 170 -14.66 -9.12 21.41
N ILE A 171 -13.69 -9.84 20.83
CA ILE A 171 -13.67 -11.31 20.76
C ILE A 171 -13.63 -11.93 22.17
N GLU A 172 -12.79 -11.40 23.06
CA GLU A 172 -12.68 -11.89 24.45
C GLU A 172 -14.02 -11.76 25.20
N ILE A 173 -14.67 -10.60 25.11
CA ILE A 173 -15.95 -10.35 25.77
C ILE A 173 -17.07 -11.25 25.23
N GLN A 174 -17.10 -11.50 23.91
CA GLN A 174 -18.09 -12.41 23.33
C GLN A 174 -17.90 -13.84 23.82
N ALA A 175 -16.65 -14.31 23.90
CA ALA A 175 -16.34 -15.64 24.40
C ALA A 175 -16.71 -15.80 25.89
N GLU A 176 -16.48 -14.77 26.71
CA GLU A 176 -16.89 -14.76 28.12
C GLU A 176 -18.42 -14.89 28.26
N ASN A 177 -19.19 -14.13 27.48
CA ASN A 177 -20.66 -14.17 27.53
C ASN A 177 -21.24 -15.52 27.10
N GLU A 178 -20.68 -16.15 26.06
CA GLU A 178 -21.11 -17.48 25.60
C GLU A 178 -20.87 -18.60 26.63
N LEU A 179 -19.89 -18.43 27.54
CA LEU A 179 -19.58 -19.41 28.59
C LEU A 179 -20.45 -19.25 29.85
N THR A 180 -21.17 -18.14 29.98
CA THR A 180 -22.01 -17.84 31.17
C THR A 180 -23.50 -18.06 30.98
N ILE A 181 -23.94 -18.45 29.78
CA ILE A 181 -25.35 -18.77 29.44
C ILE A 181 -25.62 -20.26 29.63
#